data_AF-X1IHM9-F1
#
_entry.id   AF-X1IHM9-F1
#
_cell.length_a   1.000
_cell.length_b   1.000
_cell.length_c   1.000
_cell.angle_alpha   90.00
_cell.angle_beta   90.00
_cell.angle_gamma   90.00
#
_symmetry.space_group_name_H-M   'P 1'
#
loop_
_entity.id
_entity.type
_entity.pdbx_description
1 polymer ?
#
loop_
_entity_poly.entity_id
_entity_poly.type
_entity_poly.pdbx_seq_one_letter_code
_entity_poly.pdbx_strand_id
1 'polypeptide(L)'
;ETLLYNRYLMGRNQIDRGNRDYWTIHPKLVDEVTRLAKEDPQASSELRPTFRRRGRGISKKYFELFRKPENRDPRGFIVPSDQADFPTATKFVNTFIKNGITVHRTTSDFRVGGTNYPAGSYVFKTAQAFRPHIMDMFEPQDYPNDFLYEGGPPIPPYDNAGYTLAFQMGIEFDRILDGFEGPFEKIEGFARPLAGKVAEVKDAAGFLLSHAFNDAVVVTNRLLSNDHDVYWLTEPYTSDGTNYPAGTIYIPVKRSTAD
;
A
#
# COMPACT_ATOMS: atom_id res chain seq x y z
N GLU A 1 25.56 27.17 -4.30
CA GLU A 1 24.44 27.27 -3.35
C GLU A 1 24.19 25.91 -2.70
N THR A 2 24.33 25.79 -1.38
CA THR A 2 24.30 24.50 -0.64
C THR A 2 22.90 23.88 -0.56
N LEU A 3 21.85 24.70 -0.50
CA LEU A 3 20.46 24.23 -0.36
C LEU A 3 20.00 23.38 -1.56
N LEU A 4 20.17 23.89 -2.79
CA LEU A 4 19.80 23.17 -4.01
C LEU A 4 20.60 21.89 -4.18
N TYR A 5 21.90 21.93 -3.86
CA TYR A 5 22.75 20.75 -3.91
C TYR A 5 22.30 19.67 -2.91
N ASN A 6 21.94 20.05 -1.68
CA ASN A 6 21.41 19.11 -0.68
C ASN A 6 20.07 18.51 -1.13
N ARG A 7 19.17 19.31 -1.72
CA ARG A 7 17.90 18.80 -2.28
C ARG A 7 18.15 17.78 -3.40
N TYR A 8 19.08 18.08 -4.31
CA TYR A 8 19.50 17.16 -5.35
C TYR A 8 20.07 15.85 -4.76
N LEU A 9 20.99 15.95 -3.79
CA LEU A 9 21.58 14.77 -3.15
C LEU A 9 20.52 13.91 -2.44
N MET A 10 19.57 14.53 -1.74
CA MET A 10 18.47 13.81 -1.10
C MET A 10 17.67 13.00 -2.14
N GLY A 11 17.22 13.65 -3.22
CA GLY A 11 16.46 12.97 -4.27
C GLY A 11 17.26 11.87 -4.97
N ARG A 12 18.51 12.15 -5.35
CA ARG A 12 19.39 11.17 -5.99
C ARG A 12 19.64 9.95 -5.10
N ASN A 13 19.93 10.16 -3.82
CA ASN A 13 20.15 9.07 -2.88
C ASN A 13 18.90 8.18 -2.74
N GLN A 14 17.70 8.75 -2.79
CA GLN A 14 16.45 7.99 -2.74
C GLN A 14 16.22 7.17 -4.01
N ILE A 15 16.51 7.75 -5.18
CA ILE A 15 16.51 7.01 -6.45
C ILE A 15 17.50 5.85 -6.39
N ASP A 16 18.73 6.09 -5.93
CA ASP A 16 19.77 5.08 -5.81
C ASP A 16 19.36 3.96 -4.84
N ARG A 17 18.71 4.28 -3.71
CA ARG A 17 18.15 3.29 -2.77
C ARG A 17 17.02 2.48 -3.38
N GLY A 18 16.14 3.13 -4.13
CA GLY A 18 15.11 2.44 -4.90
C GLY A 18 15.66 1.69 -6.11
N ASN A 19 16.97 1.78 -6.40
CA ASN A 19 17.66 1.11 -7.50
C ASN A 19 18.56 -0.06 -7.10
N ARG A 20 18.64 -0.40 -5.82
CA ARG A 20 19.42 -1.54 -5.30
C ARG A 20 18.79 -2.09 -4.03
N ASP A 21 19.37 -3.15 -3.51
CA ASP A 21 19.00 -3.62 -2.18
C ASP A 21 19.29 -2.56 -1.13
N TYR A 22 18.27 -2.26 -0.33
CA TYR A 22 18.34 -1.32 0.77
C TYR A 22 17.52 -1.86 1.94
N TRP A 23 17.92 -1.49 3.16
CA TRP A 23 17.28 -1.92 4.40
C TRP A 23 17.01 -0.68 5.23
N THR A 24 15.73 -0.38 5.43
CA THR A 24 15.31 0.62 6.41
C THR A 24 15.37 0.00 7.80
N ILE A 25 16.09 0.67 8.70
CA ILE A 25 16.24 0.20 10.08
C ILE A 25 15.08 0.74 10.90
N HIS A 26 14.31 -0.18 11.47
CA HIS A 26 13.14 0.12 12.29
C HIS A 26 13.41 -0.14 13.78
N PRO A 27 12.78 0.62 14.70
CA PRO A 27 12.94 0.43 16.14
C PRO A 27 12.79 -1.03 16.62
N LYS A 28 11.76 -1.75 16.15
CA LYS A 28 11.56 -3.16 16.53
C LYS A 28 12.74 -4.06 16.18
N LEU A 29 13.36 -3.84 15.03
CA LEU A 29 14.53 -4.62 14.61
C LEU A 29 15.75 -4.29 15.48
N VAL A 30 15.91 -3.03 15.89
CA VAL A 30 16.97 -2.63 16.84
C VAL A 30 16.74 -3.30 18.20
N ASP A 31 15.51 -3.31 18.69
CA ASP A 31 15.13 -3.95 19.96
C ASP A 31 15.38 -5.46 19.91
N GLU A 32 14.98 -6.12 18.82
CA GLU A 32 15.21 -7.54 18.59
C GLU A 32 16.70 -7.88 18.59
N VAL A 33 17.50 -7.16 17.79
CA VAL A 33 18.95 -7.39 17.71
C VAL A 33 19.63 -7.12 19.05
N THR A 34 19.21 -6.07 19.75
CA THR A 34 19.73 -5.73 21.08
C THR A 34 19.41 -6.81 22.11
N ARG A 35 18.19 -7.35 22.09
CA ARG A 35 17.77 -8.45 22.95
C ARG A 35 18.62 -9.70 22.69
N LEU A 36 18.75 -10.10 21.43
CA LEU A 36 19.58 -11.26 21.03
C LEU A 36 21.06 -11.09 21.42
N ALA A 37 21.59 -9.87 21.36
CA ALA A 37 22.97 -9.58 21.78
C ALA A 37 23.16 -9.60 23.30
N LYS A 38 22.14 -9.23 24.08
CA LYS A 38 22.18 -9.31 25.55
C LYS A 38 22.04 -10.75 26.06
N GLU A 39 21.22 -11.55 25.39
CA GLU A 39 20.95 -12.95 25.75
C GLU A 39 22.11 -13.90 25.41
N ASP A 40 22.99 -13.53 24.48
CA ASP A 40 24.15 -14.35 24.08
C ASP A 40 25.41 -14.03 24.93
N PRO A 41 25.87 -14.96 25.78
CA PRO A 41 27.07 -14.79 26.59
C PRO A 41 28.36 -14.59 25.75
N GLN A 42 28.35 -14.99 24.47
CA GLN A 42 29.48 -14.86 23.54
C GLN A 42 29.40 -13.62 22.66
N ALA A 43 28.38 -12.76 22.79
CA ALA A 43 28.20 -11.58 21.93
C ALA A 43 29.42 -10.63 21.92
N SER A 44 30.20 -10.61 23.02
CA SER A 44 31.42 -9.81 23.17
C SER A 44 32.74 -10.58 22.96
N SER A 45 32.72 -11.89 22.75
CA SER A 45 33.95 -12.72 22.74
C SER A 45 34.66 -12.76 21.38
N GLU A 46 33.98 -12.41 20.29
CA GLU A 46 34.51 -12.54 18.92
C GLU A 46 35.38 -11.34 18.48
N LEU A 47 35.51 -10.29 19.29
CA LEU A 47 36.36 -9.14 19.00
C LEU A 47 37.73 -9.30 19.64
N ARG A 48 38.76 -9.46 18.81
CA ARG A 48 40.17 -9.49 19.24
C ARG A 48 40.49 -8.21 20.06
N PRO A 49 41.09 -8.32 21.25
CA PRO A 49 41.40 -7.17 22.09
C PRO A 49 42.68 -6.48 21.58
N THR A 50 42.57 -5.80 20.44
CA THR A 50 43.59 -4.86 19.99
C THR A 50 43.10 -3.45 20.29
N PHE A 51 43.74 -2.82 21.26
CA PHE A 51 43.49 -1.48 21.84
C PHE A 51 42.52 -1.41 23.02
N ARG A 52 43.07 -0.91 24.14
CA ARG A 52 42.43 -0.58 25.42
C ARG A 52 41.40 0.56 25.28
N ARG A 53 40.38 0.41 24.44
CA ARG A 53 39.20 1.27 24.47
C ARG A 53 38.03 0.46 25.01
N ARG A 54 37.52 0.92 26.14
CA ARG A 54 36.54 0.29 27.03
C ARG A 54 35.13 0.29 26.42
N GLY A 55 35.00 -0.13 25.17
CA GLY A 55 33.73 -0.41 24.51
C GLY A 55 33.67 -1.90 24.19
N ARG A 56 32.75 -2.62 24.83
CA ARG A 56 32.34 -3.95 24.34
C ARG A 56 31.80 -3.75 22.93
N GLY A 57 32.57 -4.05 21.90
CA GLY A 57 32.00 -4.15 20.56
C GLY A 57 31.06 -5.36 20.50
N ILE A 58 30.07 -5.29 19.61
CA ILE A 58 29.12 -6.37 19.36
C ILE A 58 29.65 -7.18 18.16
N SER A 59 29.51 -8.52 18.20
CA SER A 59 29.90 -9.39 17.09
C SER A 59 29.26 -8.97 15.75
N LYS A 60 29.99 -9.19 14.64
CA LYS A 60 29.53 -8.95 13.27
C LYS A 60 28.22 -9.66 12.94
N LYS A 61 27.96 -10.84 13.54
CA LYS A 61 26.75 -11.63 13.27
C LYS A 61 25.45 -10.87 13.54
N TYR A 62 25.45 -9.96 14.53
CA TYR A 62 24.29 -9.12 14.83
C TYR A 62 24.06 -8.03 13.79
N PHE A 63 25.13 -7.54 13.15
CA PHE A 63 25.00 -6.59 12.05
C PHE A 63 24.41 -7.23 10.79
N GLU A 64 24.60 -8.54 10.61
CA GLU A 64 24.03 -9.30 9.50
C GLU A 64 22.50 -9.47 9.65
N LEU A 65 21.97 -9.45 10.89
CA LEU A 65 20.52 -9.49 11.14
C LEU A 65 19.79 -8.25 10.57
N PHE A 66 20.47 -7.11 10.49
CA PHE A 66 19.91 -5.90 9.86
C PHE A 66 19.84 -5.97 8.33
N ARG A 67 20.46 -7.00 7.71
CA ARG A 67 20.57 -7.13 6.25
C ARG A 67 20.02 -8.45 5.73
N LYS A 68 19.11 -9.08 6.47
CA LYS A 68 18.42 -10.29 5.99
C LYS A 68 17.71 -10.01 4.65
N PRO A 69 17.80 -10.89 3.64
CA PRO A 69 17.15 -10.69 2.34
C PRO A 69 15.65 -10.40 2.42
N GLU A 70 14.96 -11.00 3.40
CA GLU A 70 13.52 -10.83 3.62
C GLU A 70 13.15 -9.43 4.15
N ASN A 71 14.11 -8.74 4.79
CA ASN A 71 13.94 -7.39 5.36
C ASN A 71 14.31 -6.29 4.38
N ARG A 72 14.60 -6.63 3.12
CA ARG A 72 14.86 -5.64 2.08
C ARG A 72 13.63 -4.77 1.89
N ASP A 73 13.88 -3.50 1.62
CA ASP A 73 12.84 -2.60 1.15
C ASP A 73 12.41 -3.01 -0.28
N PRO A 74 11.13 -2.93 -0.63
CA PRO A 74 10.65 -3.22 -1.97
C PRO A 74 11.23 -2.27 -3.04
N ARG A 75 11.42 -2.84 -4.22
CA ARG A 75 11.73 -2.17 -5.50
C ARG A 75 10.51 -1.59 -6.17
N GLY A 76 9.33 -2.04 -5.76
CA GLY A 76 8.06 -1.44 -6.12
C GLY A 76 6.90 -2.13 -5.46
N PHE A 77 5.73 -1.53 -5.65
CA PHE A 77 4.45 -2.06 -5.21
C PHE A 77 3.54 -2.26 -6.42
N ILE A 78 2.69 -3.27 -6.38
CA ILE A 78 1.67 -3.52 -7.38
C ILE A 78 0.32 -3.58 -6.70
N VAL A 79 -0.65 -2.85 -7.25
CA VAL A 79 -2.03 -2.81 -6.80
C VAL A 79 -2.87 -3.52 -7.87
N PRO A 80 -3.35 -4.75 -7.63
CA PRO A 80 -4.05 -5.56 -8.62
C PRO A 80 -5.38 -4.91 -9.05
N SER A 81 -5.72 -4.99 -10.34
CA SER A 81 -6.97 -4.42 -10.87
C SER A 81 -8.23 -5.26 -10.63
N ASP A 82 -8.06 -6.48 -10.15
CA ASP A 82 -9.12 -7.45 -9.83
C ASP A 82 -9.55 -7.46 -8.36
N GLN A 83 -9.00 -6.56 -7.54
CA GLN A 83 -9.49 -6.37 -6.16
C GLN A 83 -10.91 -5.81 -6.13
N ALA A 84 -11.64 -6.08 -5.05
CA ALA A 84 -13.08 -5.81 -4.95
C ALA A 84 -13.46 -4.33 -5.19
N ASP A 85 -12.75 -3.36 -4.59
CA ASP A 85 -13.03 -1.92 -4.73
C ASP A 85 -11.89 -1.17 -5.45
N PHE A 86 -11.66 -1.54 -6.72
CA PHE A 86 -10.66 -0.88 -7.54
C PHE A 86 -10.89 0.64 -7.77
N PRO A 87 -12.12 1.18 -7.81
CA PRO A 87 -12.33 2.63 -7.80
C PRO A 87 -11.69 3.33 -6.60
N THR A 88 -11.72 2.73 -5.42
CA THR A 88 -11.00 3.24 -4.24
C THR A 88 -9.48 3.17 -4.44
N ALA A 89 -8.95 2.11 -5.05
CA ALA A 89 -7.54 2.04 -5.46
C ALA A 89 -7.15 3.15 -6.45
N THR A 90 -8.03 3.54 -7.38
CA THR A 90 -7.79 4.69 -8.26
C THR A 90 -7.71 6.01 -7.46
N LYS A 91 -8.55 6.20 -6.44
CA LYS A 91 -8.47 7.40 -5.57
C LYS A 91 -7.15 7.42 -4.81
N PHE A 92 -6.71 6.26 -4.31
CA PHE A 92 -5.41 6.08 -3.67
C PHE A 92 -4.26 6.44 -4.62
N VAL A 93 -4.24 5.93 -5.86
CA VAL A 93 -3.25 6.33 -6.89
C VAL A 93 -3.21 7.84 -7.10
N ASN A 94 -4.39 8.48 -7.15
CA ASN A 94 -4.47 9.91 -7.36
C ASN A 94 -3.89 10.72 -6.19
N THR A 95 -3.78 10.18 -4.97
CA THR A 95 -3.07 10.87 -3.87
C THR A 95 -1.57 10.95 -4.15
N PHE A 96 -0.96 9.90 -4.70
CA PHE A 96 0.45 9.90 -5.10
C PHE A 96 0.72 10.86 -6.25
N ILE A 97 -0.14 10.84 -7.27
CA ILE A 97 -0.01 11.74 -8.42
C ILE A 97 -0.07 13.20 -7.97
N LYS A 98 -0.99 13.55 -7.05
CA LYS A 98 -1.06 14.90 -6.44
C LYS A 98 0.21 15.30 -5.72
N ASN A 99 0.95 14.33 -5.17
CA ASN A 99 2.23 14.53 -4.48
C ASN A 99 3.45 14.41 -5.43
N GLY A 100 3.24 14.37 -6.74
CA GLY A 100 4.31 14.35 -7.74
C GLY A 100 5.02 12.99 -7.89
N ILE A 101 4.42 11.92 -7.39
CA ILE A 101 4.91 10.56 -7.59
C ILE A 101 4.48 10.05 -8.96
N THR A 102 5.41 9.43 -9.68
CA THR A 102 5.13 8.73 -10.93
C THR A 102 4.48 7.38 -10.61
N VAL A 103 3.31 7.16 -11.18
CA VAL A 103 2.58 5.88 -11.10
C VAL A 103 2.37 5.36 -12.51
N HIS A 104 2.46 4.04 -12.67
CA HIS A 104 2.23 3.37 -13.93
C HIS A 104 0.98 2.51 -13.86
N ARG A 105 0.47 2.14 -15.03
CA ARG A 105 -0.61 1.18 -15.21
C ARG A 105 -0.14 0.09 -16.17
N THR A 106 -0.54 -1.14 -15.94
CA THR A 106 -0.27 -2.25 -16.87
C THR A 106 -1.17 -2.17 -18.09
N THR A 107 -0.62 -2.28 -19.29
CA THR A 107 -1.40 -2.26 -20.55
C THR A 107 -1.85 -3.64 -21.00
N SER A 108 -1.24 -4.70 -20.46
CA SER A 108 -1.65 -6.09 -20.62
C SER A 108 -1.41 -6.87 -19.33
N ASP A 109 -1.98 -8.07 -19.25
CA ASP A 109 -1.65 -9.02 -18.19
C ASP A 109 -0.14 -9.28 -18.17
N PHE A 110 0.44 -9.39 -16.97
CA PHE A 110 1.86 -9.68 -16.80
C PHE A 110 2.12 -10.49 -15.53
N ARG A 111 3.32 -11.06 -15.40
CA ARG A 111 3.70 -11.89 -14.25
C ARG A 111 5.00 -11.39 -13.64
N VAL A 112 5.05 -11.30 -12.32
CA VAL A 112 6.27 -11.01 -11.54
C VAL A 112 6.18 -11.67 -10.17
N GLY A 113 7.31 -12.15 -9.63
CA GLY A 113 7.35 -12.76 -8.30
C GLY A 113 6.51 -14.04 -8.16
N GLY A 114 6.11 -14.67 -9.26
CA GLY A 114 5.21 -15.84 -9.24
C GLY A 114 3.71 -15.50 -9.26
N THR A 115 3.35 -14.22 -9.23
CA THR A 115 1.96 -13.73 -9.26
C THR A 115 1.62 -13.17 -10.64
N ASN A 116 0.42 -13.47 -11.14
CA ASN A 116 -0.12 -12.86 -12.36
C ASN A 116 -0.93 -11.62 -11.97
N TYR A 117 -0.74 -10.53 -12.70
CA TYR A 117 -1.47 -9.28 -12.51
C TYR A 117 -2.22 -8.94 -13.78
N PRO A 118 -3.53 -8.68 -13.70
CA PRO A 118 -4.33 -8.32 -14.87
C PRO A 118 -3.95 -6.94 -15.43
N ALA A 119 -4.29 -6.73 -16.69
CA ALA A 119 -4.25 -5.42 -17.33
C ALA A 119 -5.03 -4.39 -16.48
N GLY A 120 -4.52 -3.16 -16.44
CA GLY A 120 -5.08 -2.08 -15.64
C GLY A 120 -4.57 -2.01 -14.19
N SER A 121 -3.81 -2.99 -13.70
CA SER A 121 -3.17 -2.93 -12.38
C SER A 121 -2.22 -1.73 -12.27
N TYR A 122 -2.14 -1.13 -11.08
CA TYR A 122 -1.26 0.02 -10.85
C TYR A 122 0.10 -0.41 -10.31
N VAL A 123 1.15 0.30 -10.74
CA VAL A 123 2.54 -0.03 -10.42
C VAL A 123 3.27 1.21 -9.90
N PHE A 124 3.87 1.06 -8.72
CA PHE A 124 4.64 2.09 -8.04
C PHE A 124 6.10 1.65 -7.96
N LYS A 125 6.99 2.28 -8.73
CA LYS A 125 8.44 2.04 -8.63
C LYS A 125 9.02 2.85 -7.47
N THR A 126 9.84 2.23 -6.63
CA THR A 126 10.49 2.96 -5.51
C THR A 126 11.74 3.73 -5.95
N ALA A 127 12.23 3.55 -7.18
CA ALA A 127 13.34 4.30 -7.77
C ALA A 127 12.96 5.75 -8.14
N GLN A 128 12.49 6.53 -7.17
CA GLN A 128 12.03 7.91 -7.34
C GLN A 128 12.58 8.81 -6.24
N ALA A 129 12.71 10.12 -6.51
CA ALA A 129 13.25 11.07 -5.54
C ALA A 129 12.44 11.13 -4.23
N PHE A 130 11.11 10.97 -4.33
CA PHE A 130 10.19 10.93 -3.20
C PHE A 130 9.86 9.49 -2.74
N ARG A 131 10.80 8.55 -2.91
CA ARG A 131 10.70 7.18 -2.39
C ARG A 131 10.18 7.07 -0.95
N PRO A 132 10.62 7.90 0.03
CA PRO A 132 10.12 7.81 1.39
C PRO A 132 8.60 7.96 1.47
N HIS A 133 8.02 8.86 0.69
CA HIS A 133 6.56 9.02 0.65
C HIS A 133 5.85 7.79 0.10
N ILE A 134 6.45 7.09 -0.89
CA ILE A 134 5.92 5.81 -1.38
C ILE A 134 5.92 4.79 -0.24
N MET A 135 7.07 4.63 0.43
CA MET A 135 7.21 3.68 1.54
C MET A 135 6.22 3.98 2.67
N ASP A 136 6.10 5.23 3.10
CA ASP A 136 5.23 5.62 4.22
C ASP A 136 3.73 5.35 3.96
N MET A 137 3.31 5.45 2.71
CA MET A 137 1.90 5.27 2.32
C MET A 137 1.53 3.79 2.11
N PHE A 138 2.51 2.91 1.87
CA PHE A 138 2.29 1.47 1.69
C PHE A 138 2.68 0.63 2.91
N GLU A 139 3.78 0.95 3.59
CA GLU A 139 4.33 0.11 4.65
C GLU A 139 3.69 0.39 6.02
N PRO A 140 3.60 -0.63 6.89
CA PRO A 140 3.23 -0.43 8.28
C PRO A 140 4.21 0.51 8.98
N GLN A 141 3.66 1.43 9.75
CA GLN A 141 4.47 2.30 10.61
C GLN A 141 5.07 1.49 11.77
N ASP A 142 6.34 1.75 12.07
CA ASP A 142 7.00 1.20 13.25
C ASP A 142 7.32 2.30 14.24
N TYR A 143 6.40 2.51 15.19
CA TYR A 143 6.55 3.53 16.23
C TYR A 143 7.46 3.03 17.35
N PRO A 144 8.46 3.84 17.78
CA PRO A 144 9.34 3.45 18.88
C PRO A 144 8.60 3.39 20.22
N ASN A 145 9.08 2.54 21.13
CA ASN A 145 8.63 2.59 22.52
C ASN A 145 9.28 3.79 23.23
N ASP A 146 8.63 4.94 23.17
CA ASP A 146 9.10 6.15 23.85
C ASP A 146 8.73 6.11 25.34
N PHE A 147 9.66 6.57 26.19
CA PHE A 147 9.49 6.66 27.64
C PHE A 147 9.74 8.09 28.10
N LEU A 148 9.04 8.56 29.14
CA LEU A 148 9.20 9.93 29.66
C LEU A 148 10.64 10.24 30.13
N TYR A 149 11.35 9.21 30.59
CA TYR A 149 12.76 9.21 30.96
C TYR A 149 13.27 7.76 30.95
N GLU A 150 14.58 7.55 31.08
CA GLU A 150 15.19 6.21 31.11
C GLU A 150 14.59 5.34 32.24
N GLY A 151 13.89 4.27 31.88
CA GLY A 151 13.19 3.37 32.83
C GLY A 151 11.84 3.88 33.36
N GLY A 152 11.36 5.03 32.88
CA GLY A 152 10.04 5.58 33.22
C GLY A 152 8.88 4.84 32.54
N PRO A 153 7.63 5.30 32.73
CA PRO A 153 6.48 4.73 32.03
C PRO A 153 6.47 5.12 30.53
N PRO A 154 5.90 4.27 29.65
CA PRO A 154 5.82 4.56 28.23
C PRO A 154 4.90 5.76 27.96
N ILE A 155 5.25 6.55 26.95
CA ILE A 155 4.41 7.65 26.48
C ILE A 155 3.31 7.04 25.60
N PRO A 156 2.03 7.15 25.98
CA PRO A 156 0.95 6.61 25.17
C PRO A 156 0.88 7.38 23.82
N PRO A 157 0.67 6.66 22.70
CA PRO A 157 0.44 7.33 21.42
C PRO A 157 -0.86 8.17 21.48
N TYR A 158 -0.85 9.33 20.83
CA TYR A 158 -2.05 10.16 20.64
C TYR A 158 -3.06 9.45 19.71
N ASP A 159 -4.35 9.78 19.82
CA ASP A 159 -5.59 9.13 19.32
C ASP A 159 -5.60 8.36 17.98
N ASN A 160 -4.59 8.46 17.10
CA ASN A 160 -4.45 7.65 15.90
C ASN A 160 -3.24 6.72 16.00
N ALA A 161 -3.49 5.42 16.13
CA ALA A 161 -2.46 4.39 16.18
C ALA A 161 -1.73 4.15 14.83
N GLY A 162 -2.17 4.78 13.74
CA GLY A 162 -1.51 4.71 12.43
C GLY A 162 -2.15 5.62 11.38
N TYR A 163 -1.36 6.02 10.39
CA TYR A 163 -1.75 6.89 9.27
C TYR A 163 -1.36 6.33 7.90
N THR A 164 -1.04 5.04 7.80
CA THR A 164 -0.69 4.41 6.53
C THR A 164 -1.93 4.34 5.64
N LEU A 165 -1.92 5.13 4.57
CA LEU A 165 -3.08 5.34 3.73
C LEU A 165 -3.55 4.07 3.01
N ALA A 166 -2.63 3.19 2.58
CA ALA A 166 -3.00 1.93 1.95
C ALA A 166 -3.92 1.08 2.83
N PHE A 167 -3.63 0.98 4.14
CA PHE A 167 -4.47 0.21 5.06
C PHE A 167 -5.76 0.93 5.42
N GLN A 168 -5.72 2.26 5.59
CA GLN A 168 -6.93 3.05 5.85
C GLN A 168 -7.94 2.97 4.70
N MET A 169 -7.45 2.84 3.47
CA MET A 169 -8.29 2.72 2.26
C MET A 169 -8.58 1.27 1.87
N GLY A 170 -8.11 0.27 2.65
CA GLY A 170 -8.34 -1.15 2.36
C GLY A 170 -7.69 -1.63 1.06
N ILE A 171 -6.56 -1.05 0.66
CA ILE A 171 -5.89 -1.36 -0.61
C ILE A 171 -5.19 -2.70 -0.51
N GLU A 172 -5.50 -3.59 -1.45
CA GLU A 172 -4.73 -4.81 -1.68
C GLU A 172 -3.52 -4.49 -2.57
N PHE A 173 -2.33 -4.89 -2.12
CA PHE A 173 -1.10 -4.67 -2.84
C PHE A 173 -0.02 -5.69 -2.49
N ASP A 174 0.92 -5.87 -3.43
CA ASP A 174 2.09 -6.72 -3.25
C ASP A 174 3.38 -5.91 -3.19
N ARG A 175 4.28 -6.34 -2.29
CA ARG A 175 5.66 -5.84 -2.19
C ARG A 175 6.55 -6.63 -3.14
N ILE A 176 7.18 -5.95 -4.10
CA ILE A 176 8.13 -6.60 -5.02
C ILE A 176 9.56 -6.26 -4.60
N LEU A 177 10.27 -7.23 -4.04
CA LEU A 177 11.61 -7.03 -3.47
C LEU A 177 12.72 -6.91 -4.52
N ASP A 178 12.52 -7.48 -5.71
CA ASP A 178 13.52 -7.47 -6.78
C ASP A 178 13.16 -6.45 -7.87
N GLY A 179 14.15 -6.07 -8.68
CA GLY A 179 13.91 -5.26 -9.86
C GLY A 179 12.98 -6.01 -10.83
N PHE A 180 12.01 -5.30 -11.39
CA PHE A 180 11.04 -5.88 -12.31
C PHE A 180 10.74 -4.93 -13.45
N GLU A 181 10.30 -5.45 -14.59
CA GLU A 181 9.82 -4.67 -15.73
C GLU A 181 8.54 -5.31 -16.25
N GLY A 182 7.81 -4.60 -17.11
CA GLY A 182 6.55 -5.08 -17.64
C GLY A 182 5.93 -4.10 -18.63
N PRO A 183 4.72 -4.40 -19.11
CA PRO A 183 3.98 -3.56 -20.04
C PRO A 183 3.41 -2.33 -19.31
N PHE A 184 4.29 -1.49 -18.78
CA PHE A 184 3.94 -0.37 -17.92
C PHE A 184 3.83 0.91 -18.74
N GLU A 185 2.71 1.59 -18.61
CA GLU A 185 2.48 2.92 -19.15
C GLU A 185 2.41 3.92 -17.99
N LYS A 186 3.17 5.01 -18.07
CA LYS A 186 3.07 6.11 -17.09
C LYS A 186 1.67 6.74 -17.20
N ILE A 187 1.03 6.94 -16.04
CA ILE A 187 -0.24 7.65 -15.99
C ILE A 187 0.03 9.14 -16.17
N GLU A 188 -0.50 9.73 -17.24
CA GLU A 188 -0.49 11.18 -17.46
C GLU A 188 -1.75 11.81 -16.88
N GLY A 189 -1.59 12.92 -16.13
CA GLY A 189 -2.70 13.53 -15.39
C GLY A 189 -3.16 12.63 -14.24
N PHE A 190 -4.49 12.55 -14.01
CA PHE A 190 -5.07 11.70 -12.98
C PHE A 190 -5.51 10.35 -13.52
N ALA A 191 -5.29 9.31 -12.71
CA ALA A 191 -5.85 7.99 -12.94
C ALA A 191 -7.38 8.08 -12.94
N ARG A 192 -8.00 7.37 -13.88
CA ARG A 192 -9.45 7.23 -13.97
C ARG A 192 -9.82 5.78 -13.66
N PRO A 193 -10.94 5.55 -12.95
CA PRO A 193 -11.40 4.20 -12.71
C PRO A 193 -11.70 3.53 -14.04
N LEU A 194 -11.53 2.21 -14.09
CA LEU A 194 -11.97 1.43 -15.25
C LEU A 194 -13.48 1.64 -15.44
N ALA A 195 -13.91 1.76 -16.69
CA ALA A 195 -15.32 1.91 -17.00
C ALA A 195 -16.08 0.69 -16.47
N GLY A 196 -17.04 0.93 -15.59
CA GLY A 196 -17.99 -0.09 -15.16
C GLY A 196 -18.83 -0.55 -16.34
N LYS A 197 -19.36 -1.77 -16.24
CA LYS A 197 -20.35 -2.29 -17.20
C LYS A 197 -21.69 -2.41 -16.49
N VAL A 198 -22.74 -1.90 -17.12
CA VAL A 198 -24.12 -2.20 -16.74
C VAL A 198 -24.58 -3.35 -17.62
N ALA A 199 -25.12 -4.41 -17.04
CA ALA A 199 -25.64 -5.52 -17.80
C ALA A 199 -26.86 -5.06 -18.62
N GLU A 200 -26.80 -5.20 -19.93
CA GLU A 200 -27.93 -4.90 -20.82
C GLU A 200 -28.85 -6.13 -20.88
N VAL A 201 -29.83 -6.17 -19.98
CA VAL A 201 -30.86 -7.21 -19.96
C VAL A 201 -32.17 -6.64 -20.50
N LYS A 202 -32.73 -7.28 -21.51
CA LYS A 202 -34.04 -6.91 -22.07
C LYS A 202 -35.12 -7.11 -21.00
N ASP A 203 -35.97 -6.09 -20.83
CA ASP A 203 -37.08 -6.10 -19.87
C ASP A 203 -36.64 -6.33 -18.40
N ALA A 204 -35.45 -5.84 -18.04
CA ALA A 204 -34.95 -5.91 -16.66
C ALA A 204 -35.90 -5.24 -15.67
N ALA A 205 -36.19 -5.92 -14.55
CA ALA A 205 -37.01 -5.36 -13.47
C ALA A 205 -36.26 -4.28 -12.66
N GLY A 206 -34.93 -4.35 -12.62
CA GLY A 206 -34.06 -3.45 -11.88
C GLY A 206 -32.58 -3.77 -12.07
N PHE A 207 -31.75 -3.00 -11.38
CA PHE A 207 -30.31 -3.16 -11.32
C PHE A 207 -29.88 -3.64 -9.93
N LEU A 208 -28.80 -4.42 -9.90
CA LEU A 208 -28.15 -4.87 -8.68
C LEU A 208 -26.78 -4.20 -8.57
N LEU A 209 -26.52 -3.55 -7.44
CA LEU A 209 -25.28 -2.86 -7.15
C LEU A 209 -24.68 -3.44 -5.87
N SER A 210 -23.46 -3.97 -5.98
CA SER A 210 -22.75 -4.50 -4.81
C SER A 210 -22.42 -3.40 -3.82
N HIS A 211 -22.63 -3.67 -2.54
CA HIS A 211 -22.24 -2.79 -1.43
C HIS A 211 -20.74 -2.89 -1.10
N ALA A 212 -19.99 -3.77 -1.79
CA ALA A 212 -18.53 -3.89 -1.62
C ALA A 212 -17.77 -2.67 -2.16
N PHE A 213 -18.39 -1.88 -3.04
CA PHE A 213 -17.80 -0.65 -3.58
C PHE A 213 -18.16 0.55 -2.69
N ASN A 214 -17.16 1.31 -2.24
CA ASN A 214 -17.42 2.54 -1.48
C ASN A 214 -18.25 3.55 -2.30
N ASP A 215 -18.08 3.58 -3.62
CA ASP A 215 -18.84 4.47 -4.51
C ASP A 215 -20.32 4.09 -4.66
N ALA A 216 -20.75 2.92 -4.15
CA ALA A 216 -22.16 2.55 -4.14
C ALA A 216 -23.03 3.54 -3.34
N VAL A 217 -22.45 4.18 -2.31
CA VAL A 217 -23.13 5.24 -1.54
C VAL A 217 -23.35 6.49 -2.40
N VAL A 218 -22.38 6.84 -3.24
CA VAL A 218 -22.51 7.98 -4.17
C VAL A 218 -23.60 7.71 -5.20
N VAL A 219 -23.65 6.49 -5.75
CA VAL A 219 -24.70 6.07 -6.68
C VAL A 219 -26.07 6.14 -6.00
N THR A 220 -26.20 5.56 -4.81
CA THR A 220 -27.44 5.58 -4.01
C THR A 220 -27.93 7.00 -3.76
N ASN A 221 -27.04 7.89 -3.29
CA ASN A 221 -27.40 9.28 -3.00
C ASN A 221 -27.86 10.03 -4.26
N ARG A 222 -27.22 9.79 -5.41
CA ARG A 222 -27.61 10.40 -6.69
C ARG A 222 -28.97 9.89 -7.16
N LEU A 223 -29.23 8.59 -7.05
CA LEU A 223 -30.52 8.00 -7.40
C LEU A 223 -31.64 8.58 -6.54
N LEU A 224 -31.45 8.62 -5.23
CA LEU A 224 -32.41 9.22 -4.30
C LEU A 224 -32.64 10.71 -4.59
N SER A 225 -31.59 11.48 -4.94
CA SER A 225 -31.73 12.89 -5.30
C SER A 225 -32.52 13.12 -6.59
N ASN A 226 -32.64 12.10 -7.45
CA ASN A 226 -33.42 12.11 -8.68
C ASN A 226 -34.75 11.34 -8.54
N ASP A 227 -35.24 11.14 -7.32
CA ASP A 227 -36.55 10.50 -7.02
C ASP A 227 -36.66 9.04 -7.49
N HIS A 228 -35.52 8.34 -7.58
CA HIS A 228 -35.48 6.89 -7.77
C HIS A 228 -35.59 6.17 -6.43
N ASP A 229 -36.30 5.04 -6.44
CA ASP A 229 -36.37 4.16 -5.27
C ASP A 229 -35.09 3.33 -5.19
N VAL A 230 -34.60 3.10 -3.97
CA VAL A 230 -33.43 2.26 -3.72
C VAL A 230 -33.72 1.36 -2.53
N TYR A 231 -33.46 0.07 -2.67
CA TYR A 231 -33.71 -0.93 -1.64
C TYR A 231 -32.41 -1.69 -1.31
N TRP A 232 -32.34 -2.27 -0.12
CA TRP A 232 -31.28 -3.20 0.25
C TRP A 232 -31.87 -4.59 0.37
N LEU A 233 -31.26 -5.57 -0.29
CA LEU A 233 -31.66 -6.96 -0.18
C LEU A 233 -31.30 -7.50 1.21
N THR A 234 -32.27 -8.06 1.92
CA THR A 234 -32.05 -8.66 3.25
C THR A 234 -31.50 -10.08 3.17
N GLU A 235 -31.62 -10.72 2.01
CA GLU A 235 -31.17 -12.08 1.73
C GLU A 235 -30.31 -12.09 0.46
N PRO A 236 -29.39 -13.07 0.31
CA PRO A 236 -28.66 -13.23 -0.92
C PRO A 236 -29.60 -13.53 -2.10
N TYR A 237 -29.22 -13.06 -3.29
CA TYR A 237 -29.99 -13.23 -4.51
C TYR A 237 -29.08 -13.64 -5.67
N THR A 238 -29.50 -14.65 -6.43
CA THR A 238 -28.73 -15.13 -7.59
C THR A 238 -29.41 -14.67 -8.88
N SER A 239 -28.66 -14.01 -9.76
CA SER A 239 -29.12 -13.58 -11.07
C SER A 239 -28.02 -13.86 -12.10
N ASP A 240 -28.38 -14.47 -13.24
CA ASP A 240 -27.46 -14.83 -14.34
C ASP A 240 -26.19 -15.59 -13.88
N GLY A 241 -26.36 -16.52 -12.93
CA GLY A 241 -25.26 -17.31 -12.37
C GLY A 241 -24.33 -16.56 -11.42
N THR A 242 -24.57 -15.26 -11.19
CA THR A 242 -23.85 -14.43 -10.22
C THR A 242 -24.61 -14.37 -8.90
N ASN A 243 -23.94 -14.70 -7.80
CA ASN A 243 -24.49 -14.61 -6.46
C ASN A 243 -24.23 -13.22 -5.87
N TYR A 244 -25.30 -12.53 -5.50
CA TYR A 244 -25.25 -11.24 -4.84
C TYR A 244 -25.55 -11.43 -3.35
N PRO A 245 -24.64 -11.05 -2.42
CA PRO A 245 -24.86 -11.25 -0.99
C PRO A 245 -25.99 -10.36 -0.45
N ALA A 246 -26.49 -10.71 0.75
CA ALA A 246 -27.32 -9.81 1.53
C ALA A 246 -26.61 -8.45 1.70
N GLY A 247 -27.38 -7.36 1.67
CA GLY A 247 -26.89 -5.98 1.61
C GLY A 247 -26.65 -5.46 0.19
N THR A 248 -26.83 -6.27 -0.85
CA THR A 248 -26.84 -5.77 -2.23
C THR A 248 -27.93 -4.73 -2.42
N ILE A 249 -27.59 -3.65 -3.12
CA ILE A 249 -28.48 -2.53 -3.40
C ILE A 249 -29.29 -2.87 -4.65
N TYR A 250 -30.61 -2.85 -4.54
CA TYR A 250 -31.55 -3.08 -5.63
C TYR A 250 -32.20 -1.77 -6.06
N ILE A 251 -32.19 -1.50 -7.37
CA ILE A 251 -32.68 -0.27 -7.97
C ILE A 251 -33.72 -0.65 -9.05
N PRO A 252 -35.04 -0.53 -8.79
CA PRO A 252 -36.07 -0.86 -9.78
C PRO A 252 -36.01 0.08 -10.99
N VAL A 253 -36.33 -0.44 -12.18
CA VAL A 253 -36.40 0.38 -13.40
C VAL A 253 -37.60 1.34 -13.34
N LYS A 254 -37.31 2.64 -13.27
CA LYS A 254 -38.18 3.73 -13.74
C LYS A 254 -37.72 4.20 -15.13
N ARG A 255 -38.61 4.85 -15.89
CA ARG A 255 -38.36 5.35 -17.27
C ARG A 255 -37.09 6.22 -17.43
N SER A 256 -36.51 6.74 -16.34
CA SER A 256 -35.32 7.61 -16.30
C SER A 256 -34.05 6.98 -15.69
N THR A 257 -34.03 5.66 -15.42
CA THR A 257 -32.98 5.05 -14.54
C THR A 257 -31.70 4.63 -15.27
N ALA A 258 -31.71 4.61 -16.60
CA ALA A 258 -30.62 4.09 -17.43
C ALA A 258 -29.83 5.19 -18.17
N ASP A 259 -30.24 6.46 -18.06
CA ASP A 259 -29.55 7.64 -18.61
C ASP A 259 -28.60 8.27 -17.56
#